data_AF-W2L0D5-F1
#
_entry.id   AF-W2L0D5-F1
#
_cell.length_a   1.000
_cell.length_b   1.000
_cell.length_c   1.000
_cell.angle_alpha   90.00
_cell.angle_beta   90.00
_cell.angle_gamma   90.00
#
_symmetry.space_group_name_H-M   'P 1'
#
loop_
_entity.id
_entity.type
_entity.pdbx_description
1 polymer ?
#
loop_
_entity_poly.entity_id
_entity_poly.type
_entity_poly.pdbx_seq_one_letter_code
_entity_poly.pdbx_strand_id
1 'polypeptide(L)'
;RVHRRPKYHEKASFLERESLKGLGLDAVERYTTWFPGTTLGESYRVASTIFQAAHQASHETRPVSWGYGYTDGALGHNNTRRVVEMKRLALFRRNIVRAVSAGNRLSLFLTGISLSVMC
;
A
#
# COMPACT_ATOMS: atom_id res chain seq x y z
N ARG A 1 28.73 35.89 5.49
CA ARG A 1 28.43 34.46 5.23
C ARG A 1 28.83 33.68 6.47
N VAL A 2 27.90 33.06 7.20
CA VAL A 2 28.23 32.32 8.44
C VAL A 2 28.85 30.98 8.05
N HIS A 3 30.14 30.80 8.34
CA HIS A 3 30.82 29.52 8.14
C HIS A 3 30.52 28.59 9.31
N ARG A 4 29.48 27.77 9.18
CA ARG A 4 29.22 26.68 10.14
C ARG A 4 30.15 25.52 9.86
N ARG A 5 30.65 24.87 10.90
CA ARG A 5 31.38 23.60 10.74
C ARG A 5 30.39 22.54 10.23
N PRO A 6 30.78 21.75 9.21
CA PRO A 6 29.94 20.68 8.71
C PRO A 6 29.71 19.64 9.80
N LYS A 7 28.47 19.15 9.89
CA LYS A 7 28.12 18.02 10.77
C LYS A 7 28.79 16.74 10.26
N TYR A 8 28.86 15.72 11.12
CA TYR A 8 29.52 14.45 10.80
C TYR A 8 29.07 13.86 9.45
N HIS A 9 27.76 13.82 9.19
CA HIS A 9 27.16 13.29 7.95
C HIS A 9 27.32 14.22 6.73
N GLU A 10 27.86 15.43 6.91
CA GLU A 10 28.16 16.39 5.83
C GLU A 10 29.65 16.37 5.46
N LYS A 11 30.50 15.60 6.18
CA LYS A 11 31.93 15.50 5.90
C LYS A 11 32.19 14.70 4.63
N ALA A 12 33.20 15.11 3.85
CA ALA A 12 33.61 14.43 2.63
C ALA A 12 33.92 12.94 2.84
N SER A 13 34.61 12.60 3.93
CA SER A 13 34.93 11.19 4.26
C SER A 13 33.70 10.32 4.54
N PHE A 14 32.63 10.92 5.07
CA PHE A 14 31.36 10.22 5.26
C PHE A 14 30.64 10.03 3.92
N LEU A 15 30.56 11.09 3.11
CA LEU A 15 29.92 11.05 1.79
C LEU A 15 30.61 10.09 0.83
N GLU A 16 31.93 10.01 0.88
CA GLU A 16 32.72 9.07 0.07
C GLU A 16 32.46 7.62 0.48
N ARG A 17 32.33 7.36 1.78
CA ARG A 17 31.98 6.03 2.32
C ARG A 17 30.54 5.61 1.98
N GLU A 18 29.61 6.55 1.97
CA GLU A 18 28.21 6.32 1.61
C GLU A 18 27.95 6.32 0.10
N SER A 19 28.94 6.75 -0.69
CA SER A 19 28.84 6.90 -2.14
C SER A 19 28.98 5.56 -2.85
N LEU A 20 28.11 5.30 -3.81
CA LEU A 20 28.08 4.06 -4.60
C LEU A 20 29.18 3.97 -5.68
N LYS A 21 29.99 5.03 -5.85
CA LYS A 21 31.05 5.13 -6.89
C LYS A 21 32.09 3.99 -6.87
N GLY A 22 32.32 3.35 -5.71
CA GLY A 22 33.32 2.28 -5.57
C GLY A 22 32.85 0.86 -5.95
N LEU A 23 31.57 0.66 -6.29
CA LEU A 23 30.98 -0.67 -6.53
C LEU A 23 31.08 -1.14 -8.00
N GLY A 24 31.89 -0.49 -8.85
CA GLY A 24 32.00 -0.84 -10.27
C GLY A 24 30.76 -0.46 -11.10
N LEU A 25 29.83 0.29 -10.52
CA LEU A 25 28.62 0.81 -11.18
C LEU A 25 28.92 1.98 -12.14
N ASP A 26 30.14 2.52 -12.13
CA ASP A 26 30.57 3.61 -13.02
C ASP A 26 30.59 3.21 -14.51
N ALA A 27 30.60 1.90 -14.82
CA ALA A 27 30.55 1.37 -16.19
C ALA A 27 29.12 1.02 -16.67
N VAL A 28 28.13 1.04 -15.77
CA VAL A 28 26.72 0.88 -16.14
C VAL A 28 26.18 2.29 -16.39
N GLU A 29 25.84 2.58 -17.64
CA GLU A 29 25.30 3.88 -18.04
C GLU A 29 24.31 4.42 -16.99
N ARG A 30 24.42 5.71 -16.68
CA ARG A 30 23.49 6.46 -15.82
C ARG A 30 22.02 6.42 -16.28
N TYR A 31 21.73 5.66 -17.34
CA TYR A 31 20.43 5.39 -17.95
C TYR A 31 19.74 4.12 -17.45
N THR A 32 20.29 3.36 -16.50
CA THR A 32 19.44 2.38 -15.78
C THR A 32 18.66 3.11 -14.69
N THR A 33 17.41 3.42 -15.03
CA THR A 33 16.39 4.27 -14.39
C THR A 33 16.01 3.90 -12.95
N TRP A 34 16.77 3.04 -12.26
CA TRP A 34 16.37 2.41 -11.00
C TRP A 34 17.29 2.71 -9.80
N PHE A 35 18.22 3.66 -9.91
CA PHE A 35 18.99 4.12 -8.74
C PHE A 35 18.18 5.15 -7.94
N PRO A 36 17.74 4.82 -6.71
CA PRO A 36 16.87 5.71 -5.94
C PRO A 36 17.61 6.88 -5.27
N GLY A 37 18.94 6.97 -5.44
CA GLY A 37 19.78 7.99 -4.83
C GLY A 37 21.26 7.87 -5.22
N THR A 38 22.06 8.85 -4.81
CA THR A 38 23.53 8.88 -5.03
C THR A 38 24.32 8.30 -3.85
N THR A 39 23.67 8.24 -2.70
CA THR A 39 24.20 7.69 -1.45
C THR A 39 23.40 6.46 -1.00
N LEU A 40 24.03 5.62 -0.19
CA LEU A 40 23.40 4.46 0.42
C LEU A 40 22.20 4.88 1.31
N GLY A 41 22.39 5.91 2.14
CA GLY A 41 21.31 6.47 2.96
C GLY A 41 20.09 6.99 2.17
N GLU A 42 20.30 7.63 1.01
CA GLU A 42 19.19 8.04 0.13
C GLU A 42 18.46 6.82 -0.45
N SER A 43 19.22 5.84 -0.92
CA SER A 43 18.66 4.61 -1.49
C SER A 43 17.80 3.85 -0.48
N TYR A 44 18.25 3.75 0.78
CA TYR A 44 17.46 3.15 1.85
C TYR A 44 16.18 3.92 2.15
N ARG A 45 16.22 5.25 2.19
CA ARG A 45 15.03 6.09 2.43
C ARG A 45 13.98 5.92 1.34
N VAL A 46 14.40 5.87 0.08
CA VAL A 46 13.46 5.66 -1.02
C VAL A 46 12.92 4.24 -0.99
N ALA A 47 13.77 3.22 -0.80
CA ALA A 47 13.34 1.84 -0.67
C ALA A 47 12.33 1.65 0.48
N SER A 48 12.57 2.25 1.65
CA SER A 48 11.64 2.18 2.79
C SER A 48 10.32 2.89 2.48
N THR A 49 10.37 4.03 1.78
CA THR A 49 9.17 4.79 1.39
C THR A 49 8.34 3.99 0.39
N ILE A 50 8.97 3.41 -0.64
CA ILE A 50 8.32 2.55 -1.62
C ILE A 50 7.72 1.33 -0.93
N PHE A 51 8.48 0.66 -0.07
CA PHE A 51 7.99 -0.49 0.68
C PHE A 51 6.79 -0.13 1.54
N GLN A 52 6.84 0.99 2.25
CA GLN A 52 5.73 1.44 3.09
C GLN A 52 4.49 1.79 2.26
N ALA A 53 4.65 2.50 1.14
CA ALA A 53 3.56 2.83 0.22
C ALA A 53 2.96 1.57 -0.42
N ALA A 54 3.80 0.65 -0.90
CA ALA A 54 3.37 -0.62 -1.46
C ALA A 54 2.67 -1.50 -0.41
N HIS A 55 3.17 -1.51 0.83
CA HIS A 55 2.54 -2.20 1.94
C HIS A 55 1.17 -1.60 2.26
N GLN A 56 1.04 -0.26 2.34
CA GLN A 56 -0.25 0.41 2.52
C GLN A 56 -1.23 0.11 1.37
N ALA A 57 -0.77 0.17 0.13
CA ALA A 57 -1.57 -0.17 -1.05
C ALA A 57 -1.99 -1.66 -1.06
N SER A 58 -1.16 -2.56 -0.55
CA SER A 58 -1.50 -3.99 -0.43
C SER A 58 -2.65 -4.25 0.54
N HIS A 59 -2.90 -3.34 1.48
CA HIS A 59 -4.06 -3.43 2.38
C HIS A 59 -5.35 -2.91 1.73
N GLU A 60 -5.35 -2.43 0.48
CA GLU A 60 -6.58 -2.10 -0.23
C GLU A 60 -7.42 -3.36 -0.47
N THR A 61 -8.44 -3.56 0.35
CA THR A 61 -9.39 -4.65 0.14
C THR A 61 -10.44 -4.27 -0.89
N ARG A 62 -10.70 -5.17 -1.83
CA ARG A 62 -11.77 -5.02 -2.83
C ARG A 62 -12.78 -6.16 -2.65
N PRO A 63 -13.58 -6.13 -1.57
CA PRO A 63 -14.51 -7.21 -1.28
C PRO A 63 -15.53 -7.36 -2.40
N VAL A 64 -15.80 -8.61 -2.74
CA VAL A 64 -16.75 -9.04 -3.77
C VAL A 64 -17.80 -9.93 -3.12
N SER A 65 -19.03 -9.86 -3.60
CA SER A 65 -20.14 -10.68 -3.13
C SER A 65 -20.97 -11.14 -4.33
N TRP A 66 -21.39 -12.40 -4.28
CA TRP A 66 -22.20 -13.06 -5.29
C TRP A 66 -23.02 -14.18 -4.64
N GLY A 67 -23.99 -14.72 -5.36
CA GLY A 67 -24.86 -15.79 -4.91
C GLY A 67 -26.31 -15.34 -4.73
N TYR A 68 -26.98 -15.97 -3.77
CA TYR A 68 -28.40 -15.81 -3.50
C TYR A 68 -28.62 -14.65 -2.50
N GLY A 69 -29.07 -13.50 -3.00
CA GLY A 69 -29.37 -12.29 -2.20
C GLY A 69 -30.85 -11.94 -2.14
N TYR A 70 -31.71 -12.90 -2.51
CA TYR A 70 -33.14 -12.67 -2.76
C TYR A 70 -33.93 -12.76 -1.46
N THR A 71 -33.94 -11.65 -0.71
CA THR A 71 -34.98 -11.22 0.26
C THR A 71 -34.48 -10.05 1.09
N ASP A 72 -33.21 -10.07 1.51
CA ASP A 72 -32.77 -9.25 2.63
C ASP A 72 -31.74 -8.18 2.24
N GLY A 73 -31.05 -8.36 1.10
CA GLY A 73 -29.99 -7.45 0.64
C GLY A 73 -28.57 -7.94 0.94
N ALA A 74 -28.41 -9.16 1.48
CA ALA A 74 -27.21 -9.71 2.12
C ALA A 74 -25.91 -9.65 1.30
N LEU A 75 -26.05 -9.42 0.00
CA LEU A 75 -24.95 -9.22 -0.92
C LEU A 75 -24.44 -7.77 -0.97
N GLY A 76 -25.06 -6.80 -0.28
CA GLY A 76 -24.57 -5.43 -0.16
C GLY A 76 -24.59 -4.60 -1.46
N HIS A 77 -25.42 -4.97 -2.44
CA HIS A 77 -25.52 -4.29 -3.74
C HIS A 77 -26.65 -3.25 -3.83
N ASN A 78 -27.20 -2.81 -2.70
CA ASN A 78 -28.39 -1.94 -2.61
C ASN A 78 -29.60 -2.49 -3.38
N ASN A 79 -29.71 -3.80 -3.48
CA ASN A 79 -30.85 -4.50 -4.05
C ASN A 79 -30.88 -5.95 -3.55
N THR A 80 -32.01 -6.62 -3.75
CA THR A 80 -32.26 -8.01 -3.38
C THR A 80 -32.10 -8.97 -4.56
N ARG A 81 -31.43 -8.57 -5.65
CA ARG A 81 -31.30 -9.43 -6.82
C ARG A 81 -30.20 -10.47 -6.59
N ARG A 82 -30.42 -11.66 -7.15
CA ARG A 82 -29.38 -12.67 -7.29
C ARG A 82 -28.24 -12.09 -8.13
N VAL A 83 -27.01 -12.33 -7.69
CA VAL A 83 -25.80 -11.90 -8.40
C VAL A 83 -25.03 -13.16 -8.78
N VAL A 84 -24.98 -13.50 -10.07
CA VAL A 84 -24.33 -14.74 -10.53
C VAL A 84 -22.81 -14.59 -10.60
N GLU A 85 -22.33 -13.43 -11.05
CA GLU A 85 -20.91 -13.13 -11.19
C GLU A 85 -20.35 -12.41 -9.97
N MET A 86 -19.06 -12.61 -9.68
CA MET A 86 -18.39 -11.89 -8.60
C MET A 86 -18.48 -10.38 -8.80
N LYS A 87 -19.25 -9.70 -7.96
CA LYS A 87 -19.48 -8.26 -8.07
C LYS A 87 -18.86 -7.51 -6.89
N ARG A 88 -18.12 -6.45 -7.18
CA ARG A 88 -17.48 -5.61 -6.16
C ARG A 88 -18.50 -4.81 -5.35
N LEU A 89 -18.28 -4.76 -4.04
CA LEU A 89 -19.04 -3.93 -3.11
C LEU A 89 -18.58 -2.48 -3.20
N ALA A 90 -19.49 -1.59 -3.62
CA ALA A 90 -19.18 -0.17 -3.74
C ALA A 90 -18.95 0.51 -2.38
N LEU A 91 -19.52 -0.03 -1.30
CA LEU A 91 -19.42 0.51 0.07
C LEU A 91 -17.97 0.58 0.58
N PHE A 92 -17.11 -0.36 0.16
CA PHE A 92 -15.75 -0.50 0.67
C PHE A 92 -14.68 0.12 -0.24
N ARG A 93 -15.04 0.95 -1.22
CA ARG A 93 -14.07 1.58 -2.15
C ARG A 93 -12.97 2.40 -1.46
N ARG A 94 -13.19 2.83 -0.23
CA ARG A 94 -12.25 3.65 0.56
C ARG A 94 -11.95 3.07 1.93
N ASN A 95 -12.42 1.86 2.21
CA ASN A 95 -12.28 1.22 3.53
C ASN A 95 -11.57 -0.11 3.41
N ILE A 96 -10.66 -0.37 4.35
CA ILE A 96 -9.96 -1.63 4.48
C ILE A 96 -10.81 -2.58 5.33
N VAL A 97 -11.21 -3.69 4.73
CA VAL A 97 -11.89 -4.80 5.38
C VAL A 97 -10.84 -5.74 5.96
N ARG A 98 -10.79 -5.86 7.29
CA ARG A 98 -9.84 -6.73 8.00
C ARG A 98 -10.34 -8.16 8.11
N ALA A 99 -11.66 -8.33 8.25
CA ALA A 99 -12.31 -9.63 8.37
C ALA A 99 -13.75 -9.57 7.86
N VAL A 100 -14.26 -10.73 7.42
CA VAL A 100 -15.63 -10.91 6.94
C VAL A 100 -16.23 -12.15 7.59
N SER A 101 -17.48 -12.06 8.02
CA SER A 101 -18.29 -13.21 8.42
C SER A 101 -19.62 -13.16 7.70
N ALA A 102 -20.01 -14.25 7.04
CA ALA A 102 -21.26 -14.35 6.30
C ALA A 102 -22.17 -15.39 6.97
N GLY A 103 -23.35 -14.94 7.40
CA GLY A 103 -24.43 -15.78 7.90
C GLY A 103 -25.48 -16.07 6.83
N ASN A 104 -26.58 -16.71 7.23
CA ASN A 104 -27.64 -17.14 6.30
C ASN A 104 -28.34 -15.97 5.58
N ARG A 105 -28.47 -14.81 6.26
CA ARG A 105 -29.20 -13.64 5.74
C ARG A 105 -28.50 -12.31 5.99
N LEU A 106 -27.24 -12.33 6.43
CA LEU A 106 -26.50 -11.13 6.76
C LEU A 106 -25.00 -11.33 6.59
N SER A 107 -24.29 -10.26 6.29
CA SER A 107 -22.84 -10.21 6.19
C SER A 107 -22.27 -9.15 7.12
N LEU A 108 -21.25 -9.53 7.89
CA LEU A 108 -20.54 -8.66 8.82
C LEU A 108 -19.15 -8.37 8.28
N PHE A 109 -18.78 -7.10 8.24
CA PHE A 109 -17.48 -6.62 7.80
C PHE A 109 -16.81 -5.85 8.93
N LEU A 110 -15.63 -6.31 9.35
CA LEU A 110 -14.80 -5.58 10.29
C LEU A 110 -13.86 -4.66 9.50
N THR A 111 -14.04 -3.36 9.66
CA THR A 111 -13.11 -2.34 9.14
C THR A 111 -12.35 -1.70 10.30
N GLY A 112 -11.23 -1.02 10.02
CA GLY A 112 -10.23 -0.64 11.03
C GLY A 112 -10.75 -0.07 12.36
N ILE A 113 -11.84 0.70 12.35
CA ILE A 113 -12.41 1.35 13.55
C ILE A 113 -13.91 1.01 13.72
N SER A 114 -14.53 0.33 12.75
CA SER A 114 -15.98 0.12 12.76
C SER A 114 -16.40 -1.24 12.20
N LEU A 115 -17.44 -1.79 12.80
CA LEU A 115 -18.18 -2.95 12.31
C LEU A 115 -19.30 -2.45 11.38
N SER A 116 -19.33 -2.93 10.14
CA SER A 116 -20.42 -2.68 9.20
C SER A 116 -21.26 -3.95 9.06
N VAL A 117 -22.58 -3.82 9.27
CA VAL A 117 -23.56 -4.89 9.07
C VAL A 117 -24.27 -4.64 7.75
N MET A 118 -24.35 -5.66 6.90
CA MET A 118 -25.15 -5.65 5.67
C MET A 118 -26.23 -6.74 5.79
N CYS A 119 -27.49 -6.32 5.75
CA CYS A 119 -28.65 -7.20 5.65
C CYS A 119 -28.96 -7.49 4.19
#